data_AF-A0A7L4NQ96-F1
#
_entry.id   AF-A0A7L4NQ96-F1
#
_cell.length_a   1.000
_cell.length_b   1.000
_cell.length_c   1.000
_cell.angle_alpha   90.00
_cell.angle_beta   90.00
_cell.angle_gamma   90.00
#
_symmetry.space_group_name_H-M   'P 1'
#
loop_
_entity.id
_entity.type
_entity.pdbx_description
1 polymer ?
#
loop_
_entity_poly.entity_id
_entity_poly.type
_entity_poly.pdbx_seq_one_letter_code
_entity_poly.pdbx_strand_id
1 'polypeptide(L)' 'PALYRDLLRTGRVHWIAGEPPPQLARDKMMDCHFRFQHQMALVPCVLTLNQDGSVWVTLVKPARAIAPGQ' A
#
# COMPACT_ATOMS: atom_id res chain seq x y z
N PRO A 1 19.97 -2.68 -5.78
CA PRO A 1 20.10 -1.46 -6.62
C PRO A 1 19.24 -0.31 -6.04
N ALA A 2 19.81 0.88 -5.88
CA ALA A 2 19.25 1.98 -5.06
C ALA A 2 17.85 2.51 -5.47
N LEU A 3 17.33 2.11 -6.63
CA LEU A 3 16.06 2.58 -7.19
C LEU A 3 14.88 1.61 -7.02
N TYR A 4 15.10 0.44 -6.42
CA TYR A 4 14.05 -0.54 -6.16
C TYR A 4 13.60 -0.43 -4.71
N ARG A 5 12.30 -0.33 -4.50
CA ARG A 5 11.68 -0.39 -3.18
C ARG A 5 10.51 -1.37 -3.23
N ASP A 6 10.41 -2.18 -2.20
CA ASP A 6 9.33 -3.14 -1.95
C ASP A 6 8.45 -2.70 -0.79
N LEU A 7 8.94 -1.86 0.12
CA LEU A 7 8.19 -1.32 1.25
C LEU A 7 7.93 0.18 1.14
N LEU A 8 6.69 0.58 1.36
CA LEU A 8 6.22 1.97 1.35
C LEU A 8 5.37 2.26 2.58
N ARG A 9 5.47 3.47 3.12
CA ARG A 9 4.51 3.99 4.11
C ARG A 9 3.70 5.11 3.47
N THR A 10 2.38 5.04 3.59
CA THR A 10 1.48 6.12 3.17
C THR A 10 1.25 7.12 4.31
N GLY A 11 0.65 8.27 3.99
CA GLY A 11 -0.09 9.05 4.98
C GLY A 11 -1.39 8.35 5.40
N ARG A 12 -2.30 9.08 6.05
CA ARG A 12 -3.65 8.56 6.36
C ARG A 12 -4.37 8.18 5.06
N VAL A 13 -4.86 6.95 4.99
CA VAL A 13 -5.55 6.43 3.79
C VAL A 13 -6.98 6.96 3.73
N HIS A 14 -7.41 7.36 2.53
CA HIS A 14 -8.81 7.61 2.23
C HIS A 14 -9.47 6.32 1.72
N TRP A 15 -10.52 5.86 2.40
CA TRP A 15 -11.27 4.67 2.03
C TRP A 15 -12.57 5.07 1.34
N ILE A 16 -12.94 4.37 0.26
CA ILE A 16 -14.18 4.66 -0.48
C ILE A 16 -15.41 4.54 0.42
N ALA A 17 -15.43 3.56 1.32
CA ALA A 17 -16.49 3.36 2.32
C ALA A 17 -16.35 4.22 3.59
N GLY A 18 -15.39 5.15 3.63
CA GLY A 18 -15.06 5.96 4.80
C GLY A 18 -14.21 5.26 5.87
N GLU A 19 -14.18 3.92 5.87
CA GLU A 19 -13.44 3.10 6.83
C GLU A 19 -12.62 1.99 6.15
N PRO A 20 -11.56 1.46 6.80
CA PRO A 20 -10.78 0.35 6.25
C PRO A 20 -11.64 -0.92 6.08
N PRO A 21 -11.33 -1.78 5.10
CA PRO A 21 -12.02 -3.05 4.91
C PRO A 21 -12.06 -3.88 6.21
N PRO A 22 -13.17 -4.59 6.51
CA PRO A 22 -13.32 -5.31 7.78
C PRO A 22 -12.21 -6.31 8.09
N GLN A 23 -11.68 -6.99 7.07
CA GLN A 23 -10.53 -7.89 7.20
C GLN A 23 -9.29 -7.12 7.65
N LEU A 24 -8.94 -6.02 6.95
CA LEU A 24 -7.80 -5.19 7.31
C LEU A 24 -7.96 -4.55 8.70
N ALA A 25 -9.18 -4.15 9.07
CA ALA A 25 -9.46 -3.58 10.39
C ALA A 25 -9.25 -4.60 11.52
N ARG A 26 -9.63 -5.86 11.29
CA ARG A 26 -9.53 -6.96 12.26
C ARG A 26 -8.11 -7.52 12.36
N ASP A 27 -7.54 -7.91 11.23
CA ASP A 27 -6.30 -8.67 11.16
C ASP A 27 -5.07 -7.76 11.09
N LYS A 28 -5.29 -6.44 10.88
CA LYS A 28 -4.26 -5.42 10.62
C LYS A 28 -3.43 -5.69 9.38
N MET A 29 -3.72 -6.75 8.63
CA MET A 29 -3.02 -7.14 7.43
C MET A 29 -4.01 -7.65 6.38
N MET A 30 -3.77 -7.37 5.11
CA MET A 30 -4.62 -7.84 4.01
C MET A 30 -3.86 -7.88 2.69
N ASP A 31 -4.01 -8.99 1.95
CA ASP A 31 -3.51 -9.11 0.59
C ASP A 31 -4.39 -8.31 -0.37
N CYS A 32 -3.77 -7.53 -1.26
CA CYS A 32 -4.48 -6.79 -2.29
C CYS A 32 -3.60 -6.51 -3.51
N HIS A 33 -4.13 -5.68 -4.42
CA HIS A 33 -3.40 -5.18 -5.55
C HIS A 33 -3.22 -3.66 -5.43
N PHE A 34 -2.00 -3.19 -5.64
CA PHE A 34 -1.63 -1.78 -5.56
C PHE A 34 -1.19 -1.26 -6.93
N ARG A 35 -1.59 -0.03 -7.25
CA ARG A 35 -1.15 0.71 -8.44
C ARG A 35 -0.58 2.04 -7.98
N PHE A 36 0.69 2.27 -8.29
CA PHE A 36 1.39 3.49 -7.88
C PHE A 36 1.07 4.69 -8.78
N GLN A 37 1.13 4.52 -10.11
CA GLN A 37 0.73 5.53 -11.08
C GLN A 37 -0.41 5.00 -11.94
N HIS A 38 -1.29 5.88 -12.43
CA HIS A 38 -2.48 5.45 -13.17
C HIS A 38 -2.18 4.56 -14.41
N GLN A 39 -1.00 4.73 -15.03
CA GLN A 39 -0.55 3.96 -16.20
C GLN A 39 0.13 2.64 -15.86
N MET A 40 0.45 2.41 -14.59
CA MET A 40 1.13 1.18 -14.16
C MET A 40 0.13 0.03 -14.00
N ALA A 41 0.63 -1.19 -14.16
CA ALA A 41 -0.13 -2.38 -13.82
C ALA A 41 -0.42 -2.43 -12.31
N LEU A 42 -1.49 -3.15 -11.95
CA LEU A 42 -1.72 -3.57 -10.58
C LEU A 42 -0.66 -4.60 -10.18
N VAL A 43 -0.04 -4.40 -9.03
CA VAL A 43 1.00 -5.29 -8.48
C VAL A 43 0.46 -5.91 -7.19
N PRO A 44 0.59 -7.23 -7.00
CA PRO A 44 0.19 -7.86 -5.75
C PRO A 44 1.05 -7.34 -4.59
N CYS A 45 0.41 -7.05 -3.46
CA CYS A 45 1.03 -6.53 -2.26
C CYS A 45 0.25 -6.91 -1.00
N VAL A 46 0.90 -6.70 0.14
CA VAL A 46 0.30 -6.83 1.47
C VAL A 46 0.17 -5.44 2.08
N LEU A 47 -1.02 -5.09 2.57
CA LEU A 47 -1.24 -3.89 3.37
C LEU A 47 -1.10 -4.23 4.85
N THR A 48 -0.45 -3.36 5.63
CA THR A 48 -0.46 -3.40 7.10
C THR A 48 -0.98 -2.09 7.66
N LEU A 49 -2.10 -2.13 8.39
CA LEU A 49 -2.77 -0.95 8.93
C LEU A 49 -2.18 -0.52 10.28
N ASN A 50 -1.78 0.75 10.35
CA ASN A 50 -1.28 1.38 11.57
C ASN A 50 -2.42 2.06 12.36
N GLN A 51 -2.20 2.30 13.65
CA GLN A 51 -3.18 2.93 14.54
C GLN A 51 -3.51 4.38 14.15
N ASP A 52 -2.57 5.08 13.50
CA ASP A 52 -2.75 6.45 13.00
C ASP A 52 -3.57 6.53 11.69
N GLY A 53 -3.99 5.39 11.14
CA GLY A 53 -4.71 5.28 9.87
C GLY A 53 -3.80 5.31 8.63
N SER A 54 -2.48 5.33 8.80
CA SER A 54 -1.54 5.05 7.71
C SER A 54 -1.45 3.56 7.43
N VAL A 55 -0.96 3.19 6.23
CA VAL A 55 -0.67 1.79 5.91
C VAL A 55 0.78 1.64 5.45
N TRP A 56 1.35 0.49 5.78
CA TRP A 56 2.49 -0.04 5.04
C TRP A 56 1.99 -0.81 3.82
N VAL A 57 2.66 -0.63 2.69
CA VAL A 57 2.45 -1.40 1.47
C VAL A 57 3.71 -2.18 1.18
N THR A 58 3.63 -3.51 1.25
CA THR A 58 4.72 -4.43 0.95
C THR A 58 4.45 -5.11 -0.37
N LEU A 59 5.18 -4.74 -1.43
CA LEU A 59 5.05 -5.31 -2.76
C LEU A 59 5.67 -6.70 -2.80
N VAL A 60 4.99 -7.67 -3.43
CA VAL A 60 5.54 -9.03 -3.63
C VAL A 60 6.75 -9.00 -4.55
N LYS A 61 6.82 -8.02 -5.46
CA LYS A 61 7.99 -7.76 -6.32
C LYS A 61 8.39 -6.29 -6.20
N PRO A 62 9.70 -5.96 -6.04
CA PRO A 62 10.15 -4.59 -5.91
C PRO A 62 9.74 -3.75 -7.13
N ALA A 63 9.21 -2.55 -6.91
CA ALA A 63 8.94 -1.60 -7.98
C ALA A 63 10.06 -0.56 -8.09
N ARG A 64 10.33 -0.11 -9.32
CA ARG A 64 11.36 0.87 -9.64
C ARG A 64 10.79 2.28 -9.52
N ALA A 65 11.60 3.22 -9.04
CA ALA A 65 11.34 4.67 -9.08
C ALA A 65 10.07 5.10 -8.32
N ILE A 66 9.86 4.56 -7.13
CA ILE A 66 8.76 4.99 -6.25
C ILE A 66 9.11 6.35 -5.65
N ALA A 67 8.47 7.41 -6.15
CA ALA A 67 8.71 8.79 -5.73
C ALA A 67 7.75 9.20 -4.60
N PRO A 68 8.21 9.67 -3.43
CA PRO A 68 7.32 10.15 -2.39
C PRO A 68 6.41 11.28 -2.88
N GLY A 69 5.10 11.21 -2.60
CA GLY A 69 4.13 12.26 -2.91
C GLY A 69 3.18 11.99 -4.08
N GLN A 70 3.29 10.83 -4.73
CA GLN A 70 2.25 10.29 -5.61
C GLN A 70 1.25 9.40 -4.86
#